data_AF-A0A520H1X3-F1
#
_entry.id   AF-A0A520H1X3-F1
#
_cell.length_a   1.000
_cell.length_b   1.000
_cell.length_c   1.000
_cell.angle_alpha   90.00
_cell.angle_beta   90.00
_cell.angle_gamma   90.00
#
_symmetry.space_group_name_H-M   'P 1'
#
loop_
_entity.id
_entity.type
_entity.pdbx_description
1 polymer ?
#
loop_
_entity_poly.entity_id
_entity_poly.type
_entity_poly.pdbx_seq_one_letter_code
_entity_poly.pdbx_strand_id
1 'polypeptide(L)'
;MKKISKAAIIAAAGLLLPFPAQAQGLADEMNSLHAILDQLYDEMMPLCSNLIGVGQGLAGFGALWYITSRVWRHLANAEPIDFYPLLRPFAIGMCILMFPSVLGVINGVMKPTVTATAAMVTGSNNAVAVLLKEKEKE
;
A
#
# COMPACT_ATOMS: atom_id res chain seq x y z
N MET A 1 -8.66 62.17 26.41
CA MET A 1 -9.29 60.85 26.66
C MET A 1 -9.66 60.05 25.40
N LYS A 2 -10.15 60.65 24.28
CA LYS A 2 -10.57 59.90 23.07
C LYS A 2 -9.49 59.09 22.33
N LYS A 3 -8.20 59.46 22.41
CA LYS A 3 -7.09 58.72 21.73
C LYS A 3 -6.75 57.39 22.41
N ILE A 4 -6.88 57.31 23.73
CA ILE A 4 -6.54 56.10 24.52
C ILE A 4 -7.59 55.00 24.30
N SER A 5 -8.87 55.37 24.16
CA SER A 5 -9.95 54.43 23.83
C SER A 5 -9.78 53.82 22.43
N LYS A 6 -9.33 54.60 21.43
CA LYS A 6 -9.03 54.07 20.09
C LYS A 6 -7.86 53.09 20.09
N ALA A 7 -6.82 53.36 20.90
CA ALA A 7 -5.68 52.45 21.05
C ALA A 7 -6.08 51.12 21.72
N ALA A 8 -6.96 51.16 22.71
CA ALA A 8 -7.47 49.95 23.37
C ALA A 8 -8.33 49.08 22.43
N ILE A 9 -9.12 49.70 21.54
CA ILE A 9 -9.94 48.98 20.56
C ILE A 9 -9.08 48.31 19.47
N ILE A 10 -8.00 48.97 19.04
CA ILE A 10 -7.07 48.40 18.05
C ILE A 10 -6.25 47.25 18.66
N ALA A 11 -5.84 47.36 19.92
CA ALA A 11 -5.17 46.29 20.64
C ALA A 11 -6.08 45.08 20.88
N ALA A 12 -7.35 45.31 21.22
CA ALA A 12 -8.34 44.23 21.38
C ALA A 12 -8.69 43.54 20.05
N ALA A 13 -8.72 44.29 18.95
CA ALA A 13 -8.90 43.74 17.61
C ALA A 13 -7.67 42.93 17.14
N GLY A 14 -6.45 43.35 17.51
CA GLY A 14 -5.22 42.61 17.25
C GLY A 14 -5.14 41.28 18.02
N LEU A 15 -5.69 41.23 19.23
CA LEU A 15 -5.73 40.00 20.05
C LEU A 15 -6.76 38.97 19.55
N LEU A 16 -7.79 39.40 18.81
CA LEU A 16 -8.82 38.53 18.23
C LEU A 16 -8.48 38.05 16.81
N LEU A 17 -7.36 38.50 16.23
CA LEU A 17 -6.92 38.17 14.86
C LEU A 17 -5.82 37.08 14.73
N PRO A 18 -5.79 36.01 15.55
CA PRO A 18 -5.10 34.78 15.15
C PRO A 18 -6.09 33.63 14.98
N PHE A 19 -7.13 33.79 14.16
CA PHE A 19 -8.15 32.74 13.94
C PHE A 19 -8.19 32.08 12.56
N PRO A 20 -7.40 32.50 11.54
CA PRO A 20 -7.12 31.62 10.41
C PRO A 20 -5.64 31.66 10.00
N ALA A 21 -4.72 31.53 10.95
CA ALA A 21 -3.32 31.17 10.66
C ALA A 21 -3.11 29.69 10.95
N GLN A 22 -4.03 28.84 10.45
CA GLN A 22 -3.81 27.41 10.40
C GLN A 22 -2.89 27.13 9.21
N ALA A 23 -1.59 26.96 9.49
CA ALA A 23 -0.68 26.19 8.64
C ALA A 23 -1.01 24.67 8.65
N GLN A 24 -2.28 24.33 8.90
CA GLN A 24 -2.79 22.97 9.08
C GLN A 24 -2.93 22.22 7.74
N GLY A 25 -2.77 22.91 6.61
CA GLY A 25 -2.85 22.31 5.27
C GLY A 25 -1.76 21.28 4.98
N LEU A 26 -0.51 21.54 5.38
CA LEU A 26 0.61 20.68 4.95
C LEU A 26 0.63 19.28 5.62
N ALA A 27 0.17 19.20 6.88
CA ALA A 27 0.08 17.92 7.59
C ALA A 27 -1.13 17.07 7.15
N ASP A 28 -2.22 17.73 6.73
CA ASP A 28 -3.38 17.09 6.11
C ASP A 28 -3.02 16.54 4.71
N GLU A 29 -2.16 17.25 3.97
CA GLU A 29 -1.65 16.84 2.65
C GLU A 29 -0.69 15.64 2.69
N MET A 30 0.09 15.47 3.76
CA MET A 30 0.96 14.29 3.92
C MET A 30 0.17 13.03 4.31
N ASN A 31 -0.84 13.17 5.18
CA ASN A 31 -1.79 12.08 5.44
C ASN A 31 -2.57 11.73 4.17
N SER A 32 -2.94 12.74 3.37
CA SER A 32 -3.63 12.52 2.10
C SER A 32 -2.77 11.75 1.11
N LEU A 33 -1.46 11.99 1.01
CA LEU A 33 -0.59 11.24 0.09
C LEU A 33 -0.49 9.75 0.45
N HIS A 34 -0.40 9.42 1.74
CA HIS A 34 -0.39 8.02 2.18
C HIS A 34 -1.75 7.34 1.93
N ALA A 35 -2.85 8.05 2.18
CA ALA A 35 -4.19 7.57 1.86
C ALA A 35 -4.41 7.40 0.33
N ILE A 36 -3.87 8.31 -0.48
CA ILE A 36 -3.90 8.24 -1.94
C ILE A 36 -3.07 7.05 -2.43
N LEU A 37 -1.94 6.75 -1.81
CA LEU A 37 -1.11 5.61 -2.19
C LEU A 37 -1.78 4.27 -1.86
N ASP A 38 -2.45 4.17 -0.70
CA ASP A 38 -3.24 2.99 -0.33
C ASP A 38 -4.45 2.82 -1.29
N GLN A 39 -5.12 3.92 -1.62
CA GLN A 39 -6.22 3.92 -2.57
C GLN A 39 -5.77 3.55 -3.99
N LEU A 40 -4.62 4.08 -4.44
CA LEU A 40 -4.01 3.73 -5.71
C LEU A 40 -3.61 2.25 -5.73
N TYR A 41 -3.11 1.71 -4.62
CA TYR A 41 -2.81 0.29 -4.50
C TYR A 41 -4.06 -0.58 -4.68
N ASP A 42 -5.15 -0.23 -4.00
CA ASP A 42 -6.43 -0.92 -4.09
C ASP A 42 -7.04 -0.86 -5.50
N GLU A 43 -6.80 0.24 -6.23
CA GLU A 43 -7.26 0.42 -7.62
C GLU A 43 -6.35 -0.30 -8.64
N MET A 44 -5.05 -0.40 -8.38
CA MET A 44 -4.06 -1.06 -9.24
C MET A 44 -4.09 -2.59 -9.13
N MET A 45 -4.30 -3.13 -7.94
CA MET A 45 -4.37 -4.58 -7.70
C MET A 45 -5.35 -5.35 -8.62
N PRO A 46 -6.61 -4.89 -8.85
CA PRO A 46 -7.53 -5.56 -9.75
C PRO A 46 -7.10 -5.48 -11.22
N LEU A 47 -6.41 -4.42 -11.65
CA LEU A 47 -5.85 -4.35 -13.01
C LEU A 47 -4.74 -5.39 -13.22
N CYS A 48 -3.91 -5.61 -12.20
CA CYS A 48 -2.91 -6.67 -12.20
C CYS A 48 -3.53 -8.08 -12.14
N SER A 49 -4.73 -8.23 -11.56
CA SER A 49 -5.44 -9.51 -11.47
C SER A 49 -5.70 -10.16 -12.84
N ASN A 50 -6.08 -9.35 -13.84
CA ASN A 50 -6.28 -9.86 -15.20
C ASN A 50 -4.97 -10.45 -15.78
N LEU A 51 -3.84 -9.81 -15.54
CA LEU A 51 -2.54 -10.29 -15.99
C LEU A 51 -2.10 -11.55 -15.23
N ILE A 52 -2.40 -11.63 -13.93
CA ILE A 52 -2.20 -12.83 -13.12
C ILE A 52 -3.03 -14.00 -13.70
N GLY A 53 -4.29 -13.76 -14.07
CA GLY A 53 -5.16 -14.75 -14.71
C GLY A 53 -4.61 -15.26 -16.04
N VAL A 54 -4.08 -14.36 -16.89
CA VAL A 54 -3.42 -14.74 -18.15
C VAL A 54 -2.16 -15.57 -17.87
N GLY A 55 -1.35 -15.18 -16.89
CA GLY A 55 -0.17 -15.93 -16.46
C GLY A 55 -0.50 -17.33 -15.94
N GLN A 56 -1.57 -17.45 -15.14
CA GLN A 56 -2.09 -18.73 -14.66
C GLN A 56 -2.59 -19.62 -15.80
N GLY A 57 -3.28 -19.04 -16.79
CA GLY A 57 -3.71 -19.75 -17.99
C GLY A 57 -2.54 -20.30 -18.82
N LEU A 58 -1.50 -19.49 -19.04
CA LEU A 58 -0.27 -19.89 -19.72
C LEU A 58 0.48 -20.99 -18.96
N ALA A 59 0.56 -20.88 -17.63
CA ALA A 59 1.18 -21.89 -16.79
C ALA A 59 0.41 -23.22 -16.83
N GLY A 60 -0.93 -23.18 -16.76
CA GLY A 60 -1.79 -24.35 -16.86
C GLY A 60 -1.67 -25.03 -18.23
N PHE A 61 -1.65 -24.24 -19.31
CA PHE A 61 -1.45 -24.75 -20.66
C PHE A 61 -0.07 -25.40 -20.83
N GLY A 62 1.00 -24.76 -20.34
CA GLY A 62 2.36 -25.32 -20.36
C GLY A 62 2.47 -26.62 -19.56
N ALA A 63 1.82 -26.69 -18.40
CA ALA A 63 1.77 -27.90 -17.59
C ALA A 63 1.03 -29.04 -18.32
N LEU A 64 -0.12 -28.76 -18.91
CA LEU A 64 -0.88 -29.73 -19.71
C LEU A 64 -0.09 -30.24 -20.91
N TRP A 65 0.58 -29.35 -21.64
CA TRP A 65 1.43 -29.71 -22.78
C TRP A 65 2.60 -30.62 -22.36
N TYR A 66 3.28 -30.26 -21.27
CA TYR A 66 4.37 -31.06 -20.72
C TYR A 66 3.91 -32.47 -20.32
N ILE A 67 2.80 -32.58 -19.59
CA ILE A 67 2.24 -33.87 -19.16
C ILE A 67 1.84 -34.70 -20.39
N THR A 68 1.12 -34.10 -21.33
CA THR A 68 0.58 -34.79 -22.50
C THR A 68 1.70 -35.36 -23.37
N SER A 69 2.74 -34.56 -23.66
CA SER A 69 3.89 -34.99 -24.47
C SER A 69 4.67 -36.17 -23.88
N ARG A 70 4.65 -36.33 -22.55
CA ARG A 70 5.35 -37.42 -21.84
C ARG A 70 4.47 -38.65 -21.65
N VAL A 71 3.17 -38.46 -21.44
CA VAL A 71 2.23 -39.53 -21.12
C VAL A 71 1.69 -40.24 -22.37
N TRP A 72 1.61 -39.57 -23.53
CA TRP A 72 0.90 -40.12 -24.70
C TRP A 72 1.39 -41.51 -25.12
N ARG A 73 2.71 -41.76 -25.06
CA ARG A 73 3.30 -43.05 -25.44
C ARG A 73 3.01 -44.15 -24.42
N HIS A 74 3.04 -43.83 -23.13
CA HIS A 74 2.68 -44.77 -22.07
C HIS A 74 1.19 -45.11 -22.12
N LEU A 75 0.34 -44.12 -22.47
CA LEU A 75 -1.09 -44.32 -22.65
C LEU A 75 -1.38 -45.21 -23.87
N ALA A 76 -0.66 -45.03 -24.98
CA ALA A 76 -0.79 -45.86 -26.19
C ALA A 76 -0.27 -47.29 -25.99
N ASN A 77 0.79 -47.48 -25.21
CA ASN A 77 1.41 -48.78 -24.94
C ASN A 77 0.79 -49.53 -23.73
N ALA A 78 -0.19 -48.94 -23.04
CA ALA A 78 -0.77 -49.45 -21.80
C ALA A 78 0.26 -49.77 -20.70
N GLU A 79 1.36 -49.01 -20.67
CA GLU A 79 2.38 -49.12 -19.64
C GLU A 79 2.00 -48.29 -18.40
N PRO A 80 2.35 -48.73 -17.18
CA PRO A 80 2.16 -47.94 -15.98
C PRO A 80 2.95 -46.62 -16.06
N ILE A 81 2.29 -45.51 -15.72
CA ILE A 81 2.84 -44.15 -15.78
C ILE A 81 3.61 -43.84 -14.49
N ASP A 82 4.86 -43.39 -14.61
CA ASP A 82 5.59 -42.83 -13.47
C ASP A 82 5.11 -41.39 -13.18
N PHE A 83 4.48 -41.19 -12.03
CA PHE A 83 3.92 -39.91 -11.61
C PHE A 83 4.96 -38.96 -11.02
N TYR A 84 6.14 -39.43 -10.62
CA TYR A 84 7.13 -38.59 -9.93
C TYR A 84 7.65 -37.43 -10.81
N PRO A 85 7.95 -37.62 -12.10
CA PRO A 85 8.28 -36.52 -13.01
C PRO A 85 7.11 -35.59 -13.31
N LEU A 86 5.87 -36.09 -13.25
CA LEU A 86 4.64 -35.32 -13.52
C LEU A 86 4.28 -34.32 -12.41
N LEU A 87 4.73 -34.57 -11.17
CA LEU A 87 4.50 -33.67 -10.04
C LEU A 87 5.22 -32.32 -10.19
N ARG A 88 6.34 -32.26 -10.91
CA ARG A 88 7.14 -31.03 -11.09
C ARG A 88 6.35 -29.85 -11.69
N PRO A 89 5.73 -29.98 -12.88
CA PRO A 89 4.91 -28.91 -13.45
C PRO A 89 3.69 -28.58 -12.59
N PHE A 90 3.13 -29.56 -11.86
CA PHE A 90 1.98 -29.35 -10.98
C PHE A 90 2.36 -28.51 -9.75
N ALA A 91 3.52 -28.78 -9.14
CA ALA A 91 4.02 -27.97 -8.03
C ALA A 91 4.28 -26.52 -8.44
N ILE A 92 4.88 -26.30 -9.62
CA ILE A 92 5.08 -24.95 -10.17
C ILE A 92 3.74 -24.27 -10.44
N GLY A 93 2.78 -24.98 -11.04
CA GLY A 93 1.43 -24.46 -11.26
C GLY A 93 0.74 -24.07 -9.95
N MET A 94 0.84 -24.91 -8.92
CA MET A 94 0.29 -24.63 -7.59
C MET A 94 0.90 -23.38 -6.96
N CYS A 95 2.22 -23.18 -7.09
CA CYS A 95 2.89 -21.95 -6.65
C CYS A 95 2.35 -20.70 -7.36
N ILE A 96 2.07 -20.78 -8.67
CA ILE A 96 1.52 -19.66 -9.46
C ILE A 96 0.05 -19.39 -9.08
N LEU A 97 -0.72 -20.43 -8.77
CA LEU A 97 -2.11 -20.30 -8.32
C LEU A 97 -2.21 -19.69 -6.91
N MET A 98 -1.27 -20.02 -6.00
CA MET A 98 -1.22 -19.45 -4.65
C MET A 98 -0.65 -18.02 -4.60
N PHE A 99 -0.13 -17.48 -5.70
CA PHE A 99 0.51 -16.16 -5.73
C PHE A 99 -0.34 -15.01 -5.14
N PRO A 100 -1.67 -14.89 -5.38
CA PRO A 100 -2.49 -13.85 -4.75
C PRO A 100 -2.55 -13.96 -3.23
N SER A 101 -2.53 -15.19 -2.70
CA SER A 101 -2.51 -15.43 -1.25
C SER A 101 -1.20 -14.99 -0.64
N VAL A 102 -0.07 -15.20 -1.33
CA VAL A 102 1.25 -14.74 -0.88
C VAL A 102 1.30 -13.21 -0.79
N LEU A 103 0.72 -12.49 -1.76
CA LEU A 103 0.60 -11.03 -1.72
C LEU A 103 -0.22 -10.56 -0.49
N GLY A 104 -1.33 -11.24 -0.20
CA GLY A 104 -2.15 -10.95 0.98
C GLY A 104 -1.38 -11.14 2.30
N VAL A 105 -0.60 -12.22 2.41
CA VAL A 105 0.24 -12.49 3.59
C VAL A 105 1.31 -11.41 3.77
N ILE A 106 2.02 -11.06 2.69
CA ILE A 106 3.07 -10.02 2.74
C ILE A 106 2.48 -8.68 3.20
N ASN A 107 1.37 -8.25 2.61
CA ASN A 107 0.71 -7.01 3.01
C ASN A 107 0.20 -7.06 4.46
N GLY A 108 -0.37 -8.18 4.88
CA GLY A 108 -0.82 -8.37 6.26
C GLY A 108 0.31 -8.24 7.28
N VAL A 109 1.49 -8.79 6.98
CA VAL A 109 2.68 -8.70 7.84
C VAL A 109 3.31 -7.31 7.80
N MET A 110 3.31 -6.64 6.65
CA MET A 110 3.94 -5.32 6.49
C MET A 110 3.06 -4.16 6.97
N LYS A 111 1.73 -4.30 7.00
CA LYS A 111 0.81 -3.22 7.41
C LYS A 111 1.16 -2.61 8.77
N PRO A 112 1.40 -3.39 9.85
CA PRO A 112 1.76 -2.85 11.16
C PRO A 112 3.08 -2.07 11.14
N THR A 113 4.07 -2.53 10.38
CA THR A 113 5.36 -1.84 10.23
C THR A 113 5.19 -0.50 9.50
N VAL A 114 4.37 -0.47 8.45
CA VAL A 114 4.07 0.76 7.69
C VAL A 114 3.29 1.74 8.57
N THR A 115 2.25 1.28 9.28
CA THR A 115 1.46 2.13 10.18
C THR A 115 2.29 2.68 11.35
N ALA A 116 3.17 1.88 11.95
CA ALA A 116 4.07 2.34 13.01
C ALA A 116 5.05 3.41 12.50
N THR A 117 5.61 3.22 11.30
CA THR A 117 6.52 4.19 10.68
C THR A 117 5.78 5.50 10.35
N ALA A 118 4.55 5.41 9.84
CA ALA A 118 3.71 6.58 9.60
C ALA A 118 3.44 7.35 10.91
N ALA A 119 3.13 6.65 12.00
CA ALA A 119 2.92 7.26 13.32
C ALA A 119 4.18 7.96 13.86
N MET A 120 5.39 7.40 13.61
CA MET A 120 6.66 8.05 13.99
C MET A 120 6.89 9.35 13.22
N VAL A 121 6.54 9.39 11.93
CA VAL A 121 6.61 10.62 11.11
C VAL A 121 5.64 11.68 11.63
N THR A 122 4.41 11.31 11.99
CA THR A 122 3.45 12.25 12.61
C THR A 122 3.97 12.78 13.94
N GLY A 123 4.57 11.92 14.77
CA GLY A 123 5.21 12.31 16.03
C GLY A 123 6.35 13.31 15.82
N SER A 124 7.19 13.07 14.79
CA SER A 124 8.29 13.97 14.43
C SER A 124 7.78 15.33 13.94
N ASN A 125 6.74 15.36 13.10
CA ASN A 125 6.14 16.62 12.64
C ASN A 125 5.53 17.43 13.79
N ASN A 126 4.92 16.76 14.79
CA ASN A 126 4.40 17.43 15.97
C ASN A 126 5.52 18.05 16.82
N ALA A 127 6.64 17.36 17.00
CA ALA A 127 7.80 17.90 17.71
C ALA A 127 8.38 19.13 16.99
N VAL A 128 8.49 19.07 15.66
CA VAL A 128 8.91 20.22 14.83
C VAL A 128 7.93 21.39 14.95
N ALA A 129 6.62 21.12 14.97
CA ALA A 129 5.61 22.17 15.15
C ALA A 129 5.68 22.84 16.53
N VAL A 130 6.02 22.10 17.59
CA VAL A 130 6.24 22.67 18.92
C VAL A 130 7.48 23.57 18.94
N LEU A 131 8.59 23.11 18.35
CA LEU A 131 9.83 23.89 18.25
C LEU A 131 9.65 25.16 17.42
N LEU A 132 8.90 25.10 16.32
CA LEU A 132 8.57 26.28 15.51
C LEU A 132 7.73 27.30 16.31
N LYS A 133 6.77 26.83 17.11
CA LYS A 133 5.97 27.69 18.01
C LYS A 133 6.78 28.33 19.13
N GLU A 134 7.82 27.66 19.61
CA GLU A 134 8.75 28.25 20.59
C GLU A 134 9.66 29.29 19.92
N LYS A 135 10.08 29.05 18.67
CA LYS A 135 10.86 30.00 17.88
C LYS A 135 10.09 31.24 17.41
N GLU A 136 8.78 31.16 17.24
CA GLU A 136 7.93 32.33 16.98
C GLU A 136 7.64 33.16 18.23
N LYS A 137 7.96 32.65 19.43
CA LYS A 137 7.79 33.36 20.71
C LYS A 137 9.07 34.04 21.21
N GLU A 138 10.24 33.64 20.70
CA GLU A 138 11.50 34.42 20.78
C GLU A 138 11.48 35.58 19.80
#